data_AF-A0A2G6NI87-F1
#
_entry.id   AF-A0A2G6NI87-F1
#
_cell.length_a   1.000
_cell.length_b   1.000
_cell.length_c   1.000
_cell.angle_alpha   90.00
_cell.angle_beta   90.00
_cell.angle_gamma   90.00
#
_symmetry.space_group_name_H-M   'P 1'
#
loop_
_entity.id
_entity.type
_entity.pdbx_description
1 polymer ?
#
loop_
_entity_poly.entity_id
_entity_poly.type
_entity_poly.pdbx_seq_one_letter_code
_entity_poly.pdbx_strand_id
1 'polypeptide(L)'
;MYEILIPLLAAAVQSGTPILYATLGEICTGKSGVLNLGVEGAMIVGALAGFVAARVTGNPWLAFVVAGFSGTLTVSVHGIVCLWFQGNQVVSGLALTISFLFF
;
A
#
# COMPACT_ATOMS: atom_id res chain seq x y z
N MET A 1 18.48 -26.90 11.31
CA MET A 1 18.63 -25.43 11.45
C MET A 1 18.60 -24.72 10.10
N TYR A 2 19.31 -25.22 9.07
CA TYR A 2 19.27 -24.66 7.71
C TYR A 2 17.88 -24.72 7.05
N GLU A 3 17.13 -25.80 7.28
CA GLU A 3 15.74 -26.01 6.80
C GLU A 3 14.75 -24.89 7.19
N ILE A 4 15.01 -24.15 8.27
CA ILE A 4 14.16 -23.03 8.70
C ILE A 4 14.80 -21.69 8.32
N LEU A 5 16.12 -21.58 8.43
CA LEU A 5 16.83 -20.32 8.24
C LEU A 5 16.76 -19.81 6.80
N ILE A 6 16.93 -20.69 5.81
CA ILE A 6 16.90 -20.32 4.39
C ILE A 6 15.51 -19.80 3.97
N PRO A 7 14.40 -20.53 4.19
CA PRO A 7 13.08 -20.03 3.80
C PRO A 7 12.64 -18.79 4.59
N LEU A 8 13.03 -18.66 5.86
CA LEU A 8 12.75 -17.45 6.65
C LEU A 8 13.39 -16.21 6.01
N LEU A 9 14.67 -16.29 5.66
CA LEU A 9 15.39 -15.19 5.02
C LEU A 9 14.83 -14.87 3.63
N ALA A 10 14.47 -15.91 2.85
CA ALA A 10 13.84 -15.72 1.54
C ALA A 10 12.49 -15.00 1.68
N ALA A 11 11.65 -15.41 2.62
CA ALA A 11 10.37 -14.77 2.90
C ALA A 11 10.55 -13.31 3.35
N ALA A 12 11.53 -13.04 4.21
CA ALA A 12 11.82 -11.70 4.69
C ALA A 12 12.21 -10.73 3.55
N VAL A 13 13.02 -11.19 2.59
CA VAL A 13 13.39 -10.37 1.42
C VAL A 13 12.18 -10.18 0.50
N GLN A 14 11.40 -11.24 0.26
CA GLN A 14 10.25 -11.20 -0.64
C GLN A 14 9.14 -10.27 -0.13
N SER A 15 8.83 -10.30 1.17
CA SER A 15 7.82 -9.41 1.78
C SER A 15 8.38 -8.05 2.17
N GLY A 16 9.67 -7.97 2.54
CA GLY A 16 10.31 -6.73 2.94
C GLY A 16 10.52 -5.75 1.79
N THR A 17 10.80 -6.25 0.59
CA THR A 17 11.00 -5.39 -0.61
C THR A 17 9.81 -4.48 -0.91
N PRO A 18 8.55 -4.98 -1.03
CA PRO A 18 7.40 -4.10 -1.27
C PRO A 18 7.13 -3.16 -0.09
N ILE A 19 7.33 -3.60 1.16
CA ILE A 19 7.19 -2.74 2.35
C ILE A 19 8.22 -1.61 2.33
N LEU A 20 9.46 -1.88 1.94
CA LEU A 20 10.52 -0.87 1.82
C LEU A 20 10.11 0.26 0.87
N TYR A 21 9.54 -0.08 -0.30
CA TYR A 21 9.02 0.94 -1.23
C TYR A 21 7.87 1.74 -0.63
N ALA A 22 6.97 1.10 0.13
CA ALA A 22 5.89 1.79 0.82
C ALA A 22 6.42 2.77 1.88
N THR A 23 7.39 2.34 2.70
CA THR A 23 8.03 3.18 3.73
C THR A 23 8.76 4.38 3.12
N LEU A 24 9.39 4.23 1.95
CA LEU A 24 9.97 5.37 1.23
C LEU A 24 8.91 6.41 0.86
N GLY A 25 7.72 5.98 0.46
CA GLY A 25 6.56 6.85 0.22
C GLY A 25 6.08 7.53 1.51
N GLU A 26 6.00 6.80 2.62
CA GLU A 26 5.62 7.36 3.92
C GLU A 26 6.60 8.42 4.43
N ILE A 27 7.91 8.28 4.17
CA ILE A 27 8.89 9.33 4.50
C ILE A 27 8.56 10.63 3.76
N CYS A 28 8.13 10.53 2.50
CA CYS A 28 7.71 11.70 1.72
C CYS A 28 6.44 12.34 2.29
N THR A 29 5.42 11.55 2.65
CA THR A 29 4.20 12.09 3.25
C THR A 29 4.47 12.68 4.64
N GLY A 30 5.30 12.01 5.46
CA GLY A 30 5.71 12.49 6.78
C GLY A 30 6.44 13.83 6.71
N LYS A 31 7.29 14.04 5.69
CA LYS A 31 7.92 15.34 5.43
C LYS A 31 6.93 16.44 5.04
N SER A 32 5.81 16.08 4.44
CA SER A 32 4.73 17.03 4.13
C SER A 32 3.83 17.37 5.32
N GLY A 33 4.05 16.74 6.48
CA GLY A 33 3.25 16.94 7.69
C GLY A 33 2.02 16.03 7.80
N VAL A 34 1.89 15.03 6.91
CA VAL A 34 0.78 14.06 6.93
C VAL A 34 1.33 12.64 7.14
N LEU A 35 1.00 12.06 8.28
CA LEU A 35 1.34 10.67 8.63
C LEU A 35 0.34 9.72 7.99
N ASN A 36 0.80 8.96 7.00
CA ASN A 36 -0.05 8.06 6.23
C ASN A 36 0.04 6.61 6.74
N LEU A 37 -0.73 6.29 7.78
CA LEU A 37 -0.84 4.92 8.32
C LEU A 37 -1.76 4.01 7.48
N GLY A 38 -2.26 4.50 6.34
CA GLY A 38 -3.15 3.80 5.42
C GLY A 38 -2.44 3.07 4.27
N VAL A 39 -1.11 3.06 4.27
CA VAL A 39 -0.32 2.59 3.12
C VAL A 39 -0.50 1.09 2.85
N GLU A 40 -0.60 0.27 3.89
CA GLU A 40 -0.81 -1.18 3.74
C GLU A 40 -2.15 -1.49 3.07
N GLY A 41 -3.22 -0.77 3.45
CA GLY A 41 -4.52 -0.89 2.79
C GLY A 41 -4.45 -0.51 1.30
N ALA A 42 -3.75 0.59 0.98
CA ALA A 42 -3.54 1.02 -0.39
C ALA A 42 -2.72 0.00 -1.22
N MET A 43 -1.74 -0.68 -0.60
CA MET A 43 -0.98 -1.75 -1.25
C MET A 43 -1.87 -2.93 -1.64
N ILE A 44 -2.79 -3.34 -0.76
CA ILE A 44 -3.72 -4.45 -1.03
C ILE A 44 -4.68 -4.10 -2.18
N VAL A 45 -5.26 -2.89 -2.17
CA VAL A 45 -6.11 -2.42 -3.26
C VAL A 45 -5.34 -2.34 -4.58
N GLY A 46 -4.10 -1.85 -4.55
CA GLY A 46 -3.18 -1.84 -5.68
C GLY A 46 -2.94 -3.24 -6.24
N ALA A 47 -2.59 -4.19 -5.38
CA ALA A 47 -2.31 -5.57 -5.74
C ALA A 47 -3.53 -6.25 -6.39
N LEU A 48 -4.72 -6.09 -5.81
CA LEU A 48 -5.95 -6.65 -6.35
C LEU A 48 -6.30 -6.05 -7.72
N ALA A 49 -6.28 -4.73 -7.84
CA ALA A 49 -6.59 -4.04 -9.09
C ALA A 49 -5.59 -4.40 -10.21
N GLY A 50 -4.29 -4.45 -9.87
CA GLY A 50 -3.24 -4.90 -10.78
C GLY A 50 -3.43 -6.34 -11.24
N PHE A 51 -3.75 -7.26 -10.30
CA PHE A 51 -4.04 -8.65 -10.63
C PHE A 51 -5.22 -8.76 -11.60
N VAL A 52 -6.34 -8.09 -11.31
CA VAL A 52 -7.53 -8.10 -12.18
C VAL A 52 -7.19 -7.53 -13.57
N ALA A 53 -6.47 -6.41 -13.63
CA ALA A 53 -6.04 -5.80 -14.88
C ALA A 53 -5.13 -6.72 -15.70
N ALA A 54 -4.14 -7.37 -15.07
CA ALA A 54 -3.27 -8.33 -15.73
C ALA A 54 -4.07 -9.52 -16.29
N ARG A 55 -5.04 -10.02 -15.53
CA ARG A 55 -5.87 -11.17 -15.92
C ARG A 55 -6.82 -10.86 -17.08
N VAL A 56 -7.41 -9.67 -17.10
CA VAL A 56 -8.36 -9.26 -18.15
C VAL A 56 -7.64 -8.83 -19.43
N THR A 57 -6.52 -8.11 -19.30
CA THR A 57 -5.85 -7.49 -20.45
C THR A 57 -4.68 -8.29 -21.01
N GLY A 58 -4.12 -9.20 -20.21
CA GLY A 58 -2.88 -9.91 -20.55
C GLY A 58 -1.63 -9.02 -20.60
N ASN A 59 -1.75 -7.71 -20.31
CA ASN A 59 -0.65 -6.76 -20.40
C ASN A 59 -0.11 -6.39 -19.00
N PRO A 60 1.12 -6.82 -18.65
CA PRO A 60 1.69 -6.57 -17.32
C PRO A 60 2.02 -5.09 -17.07
N TRP A 61 2.35 -4.32 -18.12
CA TRP A 61 2.64 -2.89 -17.98
C TRP A 61 1.39 -2.09 -17.66
N LEU A 62 0.28 -2.39 -18.35
CA LEU A 62 -1.00 -1.78 -18.06
C LEU A 62 -1.46 -2.13 -16.63
N ALA A 63 -1.27 -3.38 -16.21
CA ALA A 63 -1.57 -3.83 -14.86
C ALA A 63 -0.80 -3.05 -13.79
N PHE A 64 0.49 -2.79 -14.01
CA PHE A 64 1.33 -1.98 -13.13
C PHE A 64 0.79 -0.55 -12.97
N VAL A 65 0.42 0.09 -14.08
CA VAL A 65 -0.16 1.45 -14.05
C VAL A 65 -1.48 1.45 -13.29
N VAL A 66 -2.36 0.48 -13.55
CA VAL A 66 -3.65 0.36 -12.86
C VAL A 66 -3.46 0.16 -11.35
N ALA A 67 -2.52 -0.69 -10.94
CA ALA A 67 -2.19 -0.92 -9.54
C ALA A 67 -1.73 0.36 -8.83
N GLY A 68 -0.83 1.13 -9.48
CA GLY A 68 -0.35 2.39 -8.92
C GLY A 68 -1.47 3.43 -8.81
N PHE A 69 -2.34 3.53 -9.81
CA PHE A 69 -3.46 4.47 -9.81
C PHE A 69 -4.51 4.13 -8.75
N SER A 70 -4.88 2.87 -8.58
CA SER A 70 -5.86 2.47 -7.57
C SER A 70 -5.36 2.70 -6.15
N GLY A 71 -4.08 2.40 -5.86
CA GLY A 71 -3.45 2.73 -4.58
C GLY A 71 -3.43 4.24 -4.31
N THR A 72 -3.08 5.04 -5.32
CA THR A 72 -3.09 6.51 -5.23
C THR A 72 -4.48 7.06 -4.93
N LEU A 73 -5.52 6.57 -5.62
CA LEU A 73 -6.90 6.99 -5.38
C LEU A 73 -7.35 6.62 -3.95
N THR A 74 -7.00 5.42 -3.49
CA THR A 74 -7.34 4.94 -2.14
C THR A 74 -6.72 5.83 -1.07
N VAL A 75 -5.42 6.12 -1.18
CA VAL A 75 -4.70 6.94 -0.20
C VAL A 75 -5.08 8.42 -0.27
N SER A 76 -5.54 8.90 -1.44
CA SER A 76 -6.03 10.27 -1.60
C SER A 76 -7.19 10.56 -0.67
N VAL A 77 -8.07 9.59 -0.40
CA VAL A 77 -9.17 9.75 0.58
C VAL A 77 -8.63 10.16 1.96
N HIS A 78 -7.54 9.55 2.42
CA HIS A 78 -6.89 9.94 3.67
C HIS A 78 -6.30 11.35 3.60
N GLY A 79 -5.64 11.71 2.49
CA GLY A 79 -5.14 13.06 2.26
C GLY A 79 -6.25 14.12 2.33
N ILE A 80 -7.40 13.86 1.71
CA ILE A 80 -8.60 14.71 1.75
C ILE A 80 -9.08 14.90 3.19
N VAL A 81 -9.19 13.81 3.96
CA VAL A 81 -9.61 13.85 5.37
C VAL A 81 -8.64 14.67 6.23
N CYS A 82 -7.34 14.51 6.02
CA CYS A 82 -6.33 15.21 6.81
C CYS A 82 -6.21 16.70 6.43
N LEU A 83 -6.25 17.02 5.13
CA LEU A 83 -5.97 18.38 4.64
C LEU A 83 -7.21 19.28 4.68
N TRP A 84 -8.36 18.80 4.20
CA TRP A 84 -9.57 19.64 4.13
C TRP A 84 -10.45 19.51 5.35
N PHE A 85 -10.62 18.29 5.87
CA PHE A 85 -11.49 18.05 7.02
C PHE A 85 -10.77 18.14 8.36
N GLN A 86 -9.44 18.29 8.37
CA GLN A 86 -8.62 18.35 9.59
C GLN A 86 -8.88 17.14 10.52
N GLY A 87 -9.17 15.99 9.92
CA GLY A 87 -9.46 14.75 10.63
C GLY A 87 -8.21 14.17 11.30
N ASN A 88 -8.43 13.32 12.30
CA ASN A 88 -7.33 12.63 12.98
C ASN A 88 -6.63 11.67 12.00
N GLN A 89 -5.36 11.96 11.71
CA GLN A 89 -4.54 11.21 10.76
C GLN A 89 -4.36 9.74 11.17
N VAL A 90 -4.25 9.48 12.49
CA VAL A 90 -4.13 8.11 13.02
C VAL A 90 -5.39 7.31 12.75
N VAL A 91 -6.55 7.89 13.05
CA VAL A 91 -7.83 7.22 12.86
C VAL A 91 -8.11 6.98 11.37
N SER A 92 -7.92 7.99 10.53
CA SER A 92 -8.17 7.88 9.09
C SER A 92 -7.20 6.90 8.40
N GLY A 93 -5.92 6.94 8.76
CA GLY A 93 -4.91 6.04 8.20
C GLY A 93 -5.17 4.58 8.60
N LEU A 94 -5.36 4.33 9.89
CA LEU A 94 -5.68 2.98 10.37
C LEU A 94 -7.01 2.46 9.83
N ALA A 95 -8.02 3.33 9.69
CA ALA A 95 -9.28 2.96 9.07
C ALA A 95 -9.09 2.47 7.62
N LEU A 96 -8.26 3.15 6.81
CA LEU A 96 -7.94 2.67 5.47
C LEU A 96 -7.24 1.31 5.49
N THR A 97 -6.24 1.12 6.34
CA THR A 97 -5.51 -0.16 6.43
C THR A 97 -6.44 -1.31 6.82
N ILE A 98 -7.20 -1.13 7.91
CA ILE A 98 -8.11 -2.18 8.42
C ILE A 98 -9.25 -2.48 7.45
N SER A 99 -9.77 -1.47 6.73
CA SER A 99 -10.87 -1.66 5.77
C SER A 99 -10.55 -2.66 4.67
N PHE A 100 -9.27 -2.77 4.27
CA PHE A 100 -8.83 -3.68 3.21
C PHE A 100 -8.05 -4.89 3.71
N LEU A 101 -7.47 -4.85 4.92
CA LEU A 101 -6.73 -5.97 5.49
C LEU A 101 -7.66 -7.10 5.97
N PHE A 102 -8.87 -6.76 6.46
CA PHE A 102 -9.78 -7.72 7.12
C PHE A 102 -10.92 -8.27 6.23
N PHE A 103 -10.94 -7.95 4.94
CA PHE A 103 -11.89 -8.48 3.95
C PHE A 103 -11.16 -9.07 2.76
#